data_AF-A0A6A4AS80-F1
#
_entry.id   AF-A0A6A4AS80-F1
#
_cell.length_a   1.000
_cell.length_b   1.000
_cell.length_c   1.000
_cell.angle_alpha   90.00
_cell.angle_beta   90.00
_cell.angle_gamma   90.00
#
_symmetry.space_group_name_H-M   'P 1'
#
loop_
_entity.id
_entity.type
_entity.pdbx_description
1 polymer ?
#
loop_
_entity_poly.entity_id
_entity_poly.type
_entity_poly.pdbx_seq_one_letter_code
_entity_poly.pdbx_strand_id
1 'polypeptide(L)' 'MSAKAARSSMGLFKLWTTDSGTFPVVIICSFAAVAAGASASRYLLHNPDVCFDKSKRNSSMHYQSEDGADWRARRF' A
#
# COMPACT_ATOMS: atom_id res chain seq x y z
N MET A 1 26.20 -25.35 19.95
CA MET A 1 25.13 -24.35 20.18
C MET A 1 23.84 -24.88 19.54
N SER A 2 22.71 -24.85 20.26
CA SER A 2 21.42 -25.31 19.71
C SER A 2 20.98 -24.42 18.55
N ALA A 3 20.53 -25.00 17.43
CA ALA A 3 20.05 -24.27 16.25
C ALA A 3 18.91 -23.28 16.54
N LYS A 4 18.22 -23.45 17.68
CA LYS A 4 17.18 -22.54 18.18
C LYS A 4 17.78 -21.26 18.78
N ALA A 5 18.92 -21.38 19.46
CA ALA A 5 19.63 -20.26 20.08
C ALA A 5 20.39 -19.39 19.06
N ALA A 6 20.92 -19.99 17.98
CA ALA A 6 21.55 -19.25 16.88
C ALA A 6 20.52 -18.43 16.07
N ARG A 7 19.28 -18.93 15.96
CA ARG A 7 18.16 -18.25 15.31
C ARG A 7 17.59 -17.11 16.16
N SER A 8 17.48 -17.27 17.48
CA SER A 8 16.98 -16.20 18.36
C SER A 8 17.90 -14.96 18.42
N SER A 9 19.19 -15.11 18.09
CA SER A 9 20.14 -14.00 18.01
C SER A 9 20.19 -13.30 16.64
N MET A 10 19.47 -13.81 15.63
CA MET A 10 19.41 -13.16 14.31
C MET A 10 18.29 -12.12 14.29
N GLY A 11 18.60 -10.90 13.85
CA GLY A 11 17.60 -9.85 13.64
C GLY A 11 16.50 -10.29 12.67
N LEU A 12 15.28 -9.79 12.84
CA LEU A 12 14.07 -10.25 12.14
C LEU A 12 14.27 -10.34 10.61
N PHE A 13 14.89 -9.32 10.01
CA PHE A 13 15.19 -9.31 8.57
C PHE A 13 16.15 -10.42 8.15
N LYS A 14 17.19 -10.69 8.95
CA LYS A 14 18.18 -11.73 8.66
C LYS A 14 17.57 -13.12 8.88
N LEU A 15 16.65 -13.26 9.83
CA LEU A 15 15.90 -14.49 10.06
C LEU A 15 14.99 -14.81 8.86
N TRP A 16 14.27 -13.79 8.36
CA TRP A 16 13.32 -13.93 7.25
C TRP A 16 13.99 -14.23 5.90
N THR A 17 15.23 -13.73 5.68
CA THR A 17 15.98 -13.97 4.44
C THR A 17 16.86 -15.21 4.46
N THR A 18 17.10 -15.82 5.63
CA THR A 18 17.98 -17.01 5.74
C THR A 18 17.20 -18.32 5.70
N ASP A 19 15.90 -18.32 6.01
CA ASP A 19 15.09 -19.54 6.04
C ASP A 19 14.33 -19.75 4.71
N SER A 20 14.63 -20.84 4.01
CA SER A 20 14.02 -21.19 2.71
C SER A 20 12.51 -21.33 2.78
N GLY A 21 11.94 -21.71 3.93
CA GLY A 21 10.49 -21.84 4.10
C GLY A 21 9.77 -20.50 4.28
N THR A 22 10.51 -19.44 4.60
CA THR A 22 9.94 -18.11 4.87
C THR A 22 9.80 -17.28 3.60
N PHE A 23 10.62 -17.53 2.57
CA PHE A 23 10.59 -16.81 1.29
C PHE A 23 9.19 -16.70 0.63
N PRO A 24 8.41 -17.79 0.50
CA PRO A 24 7.06 -17.70 -0.07
C PRO A 24 6.13 -16.79 0.74
N VAL A 25 6.26 -16.82 2.07
CA VAL A 25 5.47 -15.99 2.98
C VAL A 25 5.85 -14.51 2.83
N VAL A 26 7.15 -14.19 2.80
CA VAL A 26 7.62 -12.81 2.62
C VAL A 26 7.12 -12.24 1.31
N ILE A 27 7.15 -13.03 0.22
CA ILE A 27 6.70 -12.60 -1.10
C ILE A 27 5.22 -12.26 -1.07
N ILE A 28 4.38 -13.13 -0.50
CA ILE A 28 2.93 -12.88 -0.40
C ILE A 28 2.65 -11.64 0.45
N CYS A 29 3.29 -11.52 1.62
CA CYS A 29 3.12 -10.34 2.48
C CYS A 29 3.57 -9.05 1.79
N SER A 30 4.68 -9.09 1.05
CA SER A 30 5.18 -7.92 0.31
C SER A 30 4.23 -7.53 -0.81
N PHE A 31 3.73 -8.51 -1.58
CA PHE A 31 2.74 -8.26 -2.63
C PHE A 31 1.47 -7.65 -2.06
N ALA A 32 0.95 -8.19 -0.96
CA ALA A 32 -0.22 -7.66 -0.28
C ALA A 32 0.01 -6.22 0.22
N ALA A 33 1.18 -5.93 0.80
CA ALA A 33 1.54 -4.59 1.24
C ALA A 33 1.59 -3.59 0.07
N VAL A 34 2.19 -3.98 -1.07
CA VAL A 34 2.25 -3.14 -2.27
C VAL A 34 0.85 -2.91 -2.84
N ALA A 35 0.02 -3.95 -2.94
CA ALA A 35 -1.35 -3.85 -3.45
C ALA A 35 -2.23 -2.95 -2.57
N ALA A 36 -2.11 -3.09 -1.24
CA ALA A 36 -2.81 -2.24 -0.28
C ALA A 36 -2.33 -0.79 -0.38
N GLY A 37 -1.01 -0.57 -0.46
CA GLY A 37 -0.41 0.76 -0.63
C GLY A 37 -0.85 1.45 -1.91
N ALA A 38 -0.88 0.72 -3.03
CA ALA A 38 -1.37 1.25 -4.32
C ALA A 38 -2.86 1.62 -4.24
N SER A 39 -3.67 0.78 -3.61
CA SER A 39 -5.11 1.03 -3.44
C SER A 39 -5.37 2.23 -2.55
N ALA A 40 -4.66 2.34 -1.42
CA ALA A 40 -4.75 3.48 -0.51
C ALA A 40 -4.26 4.77 -1.17
N SER A 41 -3.14 4.73 -1.91
CA SER A 41 -2.60 5.90 -2.62
C SER A 41 -3.58 6.38 -3.68
N ARG A 42 -4.17 5.46 -4.46
CA ARG A 42 -5.23 5.80 -5.42
C ARG A 42 -6.42 6.46 -4.72
N TYR A 43 -6.88 5.88 -3.61
CA TYR A 43 -8.00 6.42 -2.85
C TYR A 43 -7.72 7.85 -2.39
N LEU A 44 -6.54 8.13 -1.84
CA LEU A 44 -6.19 9.46 -1.31
C LEU A 44 -5.92 10.50 -2.41
N LEU A 45 -5.26 10.12 -3.51
CA LEU A 45 -4.85 11.06 -4.56
C LEU A 45 -5.97 11.39 -5.55
N HIS A 46 -6.89 10.45 -5.77
CA HIS A 46 -8.01 10.62 -6.71
C HIS A 46 -9.34 10.82 -6.01
N ASN A 47 -9.37 11.00 -4.68
CA ASN A 47 -10.60 11.35 -3.99
C ASN A 47 -11.11 12.71 -4.50
N PRO A 48 -12.35 12.82 -5.00
CA PRO A 48 -12.93 14.11 -5.38
C PRO A 48 -12.95 15.13 -4.23
N ASP A 49 -12.92 14.67 -2.97
CA ASP A 49 -12.94 15.55 -1.80
C ASP A 49 -11.54 16.09 -1.40
N VAL A 50 -10.45 15.59 -1.99
CA VAL A 50 -9.08 15.99 -1.63
C VAL A 50 -8.36 16.60 -2.84
N CYS A 51 -8.28 17.93 -2.87
CA CYS A 51 -7.59 18.68 -3.92
C CYS A 51 -6.07 18.71 -3.71
N PHE A 52 -5.34 17.68 -4.16
CA PHE A 52 -3.88 17.71 -4.24
C PHE A 52 -3.34 18.48 -5.47
N ASP A 53 -4.15 18.62 -6.51
CA ASP A 53 -3.75 19.30 -7.73
C ASP A 53 -3.78 20.82 -7.57
N LYS A 54 -2.64 21.47 -7.81
CA LYS A 54 -2.50 22.94 -7.77
C LYS A 54 -3.32 23.62 -8.87
N SER A 55 -3.68 22.91 -9.95
CA SER A 55 -4.53 23.46 -11.02
C SER A 55 -5.96 23.73 -10.54
N LYS A 56 -6.47 22.94 -9.60
CA LYS A 56 -7.85 23.04 -9.07
C LYS A 56 -7.99 24.05 -7.92
N ARG A 57 -6.90 24.68 -7.45
CA ARG A 57 -6.90 25.64 -6.33
C ARG A 57 -7.79 26.88 -6.54
N ASN A 58 -7.97 27.31 -7.79
CA ASN A 58 -8.77 28.49 -8.13
C ASN A 58 -10.21 28.12 -8.56
N SER A 59 -10.56 26.83 -8.57
CA SER A 59 -11.91 26.38 -8.87
C SER A 59 -12.79 26.56 -7.64
N SER A 60 -13.84 27.39 -7.73
CA SER A 60 -14.82 27.56 -6.67
C SER A 60 -15.75 26.34 -6.50
N MET A 61 -15.81 25.48 -7.53
CA MET A 61 -16.59 24.24 -7.52
C MET A 61 -15.66 23.07 -7.20
N HIS A 62 -15.80 22.51 -5.99
CA HIS A 62 -15.01 21.37 -5.51
C HIS A 62 -15.43 20.03 -6.14
N TYR A 63 -16.67 19.94 -6.64
CA TYR A 63 -17.26 18.70 -7.12
C TYR A 63 -17.60 18.80 -8.61
N GLN A 64 -16.93 17.99 -9.43
CA GLN A 64 -17.36 17.70 -10.79
C GLN A 64 -18.03 16.33 -10.83
N SER A 65 -19.23 16.25 -11.41
CA SER A 65 -20.07 15.04 -11.39
C SER A 65 -19.42 13.86 -12.11
N GLU A 66 -18.67 14.14 -13.17
CA GLU A 66 -17.91 13.17 -13.97
C GLU A 66 -16.76 12.55 -13.17
N ASP A 67 -15.90 13.35 -12.54
CA ASP A 67 -14.82 12.90 -11.66
C ASP A 67 -15.36 12.03 -10.50
N GLY A 68 -16.47 12.46 -9.90
CA GLY A 68 -17.12 11.74 -8.82
C GLY A 68 -17.80 10.43 -9.26
N ALA A 69 -18.27 10.34 -10.51
CA ALA A 69 -18.82 9.11 -11.07
C ALA A 69 -17.71 8.10 -11.38
N ASP A 70 -16.60 8.56 -11.99
CA ASP A 70 -15.47 7.71 -12.37
C ASP A 70 -14.73 7.15 -11.15
N TRP A 71 -14.64 7.93 -10.07
CA TRP A 71 -14.12 7.47 -8.78
C TRP A 71 -15.04 6.45 -8.10
N ARG A 72 -16.38 6.68 -8.10
CA ARG A 72 -17.36 5.74 -7.55
C ARG A 72 -17.47 4.44 -8.34
N ALA A 73 -17.26 4.48 -9.66
CA ALA A 73 -17.28 3.29 -10.51
C ALA A 73 -16.20 2.27 -10.13
N ARG A 74 -15.16 2.69 -9.40
CA ARG A 74 -14.00 1.88 -9.03
C ARG A 74 -13.89 1.69 -7.52
N ARG A 75 -15.03 1.83 -6.80
CA ARG A 75 -15.14 1.71 -5.34
C ARG A 75 -15.17 0.25 -4.86
N PHE A 76 -15.31 -0.70 -5.80
CA PHE A 76 -15.34 -2.14 -5.58
C PHE A 76 -14.35 -2.83 -6.52
#